data_AF-A0AAD6U8T0-F1
#
_entry.id   AF-A0AAD6U8T0-F1
#
_cell.length_a   1.000
_cell.length_b   1.000
_cell.length_c   1.000
_cell.angle_alpha   90.00
_cell.angle_beta   90.00
_cell.angle_gamma   90.00
#
_symmetry.space_group_name_H-M   'P 1'
#
loop_
_entity.id
_entity.type
_entity.pdbx_description
1 polymer ?
#
loop_
_entity_poly.entity_id
_entity_poly.type
_entity_poly.pdbx_seq_one_letter_code
_entity_poly.pdbx_strand_id
1 'polypeptide(L)'
;MLSPATKHYRAALRELRASAVTPGKLSKPLAANFRTVIEKQRAAGTYNDIESALIFMRSQRIHKVLLERYNPTGNYTSEERMRATTRRVGLELPKPYEPGSQSEN
;
A
#
# COMPACT_ATOMS: atom_id res chain seq x y z
N MET A 1 18.26 4.43 30.26
CA MET A 1 17.41 3.59 29.37
C MET A 1 16.32 4.46 28.76
N LEU A 2 16.01 4.35 27.45
CA LEU A 2 14.93 5.12 26.82
C LEU A 2 13.56 4.66 27.33
N SER A 3 12.64 5.61 27.58
CA SER A 3 11.26 5.34 27.97
C SER A 3 10.55 4.46 26.92
N PRO A 4 9.68 3.51 27.33
CA PRO A 4 8.90 2.69 26.42
C PRO A 4 8.18 3.52 25.36
N ALA A 5 7.50 4.59 25.74
CA ALA A 5 6.79 5.47 24.81
C ALA A 5 7.71 6.04 23.71
N THR A 6 8.93 6.42 24.07
CA THR A 6 9.92 6.94 23.10
C THR A 6 10.38 5.87 22.12
N LYS A 7 10.54 4.61 22.56
CA LYS A 7 10.90 3.49 21.68
C LYS A 7 9.79 3.22 20.67
N HIS A 8 8.54 3.16 21.13
CA HIS A 8 7.36 2.96 20.28
C HIS A 8 7.18 4.09 19.27
N TYR A 9 7.30 5.35 19.71
CA TYR A 9 7.24 6.50 18.81
C TYR A 9 8.31 6.46 17.72
N ARG A 10 9.56 6.12 18.07
CA ARG A 10 10.65 5.99 17.10
C ARG A 10 10.41 4.85 16.12
N ALA A 11 9.86 3.72 16.58
CA ALA A 11 9.49 2.62 15.71
C ALA A 11 8.39 3.05 14.72
N ALA A 12 7.34 3.71 15.20
CA ALA A 12 6.25 4.22 14.35
C ALA A 12 6.76 5.19 13.29
N LEU A 13 7.62 6.14 13.66
CA LEU A 13 8.21 7.08 12.71
C LEU A 13 9.10 6.41 11.66
N ARG A 14 9.82 5.35 12.02
CA ARG A 14 10.65 4.60 11.05
C ARG A 14 9.77 3.85 10.06
N GLU A 15 8.71 3.20 10.52
CA GLU A 15 7.76 2.51 9.63
C GLU A 15 7.02 3.49 8.73
N LEU A 16 6.57 4.64 9.26
CA LEU A 16 5.93 5.68 8.44
C LEU A 16 6.84 6.21 7.33
N ARG A 17 8.13 6.41 7.63
CA ARG A 17 9.12 6.85 6.63
C ARG A 17 9.43 5.75 5.61
N ALA A 18 9.43 4.49 6.03
CA ALA A 18 9.67 3.35 5.15
C ALA A 18 8.47 3.06 4.24
N SER A 19 7.25 3.37 4.69
CA SER A 19 6.00 3.21 3.94
C SER A 19 5.61 4.45 3.13
N ALA A 20 6.37 5.55 3.22
CA ALA A 20 6.10 6.76 2.49
C ALA A 20 6.27 6.56 0.97
N VAL A 21 5.41 7.21 0.18
CA VAL A 21 5.50 7.16 -1.30
C VAL A 21 6.86 7.64 -1.79
N THR A 22 7.38 8.71 -1.20
CA THR A 22 8.76 9.15 -1.40
C THR A 22 9.59 8.74 -0.19
N PRO A 23 10.60 7.85 -0.35
CA PRO A 23 11.44 7.39 0.74
C PRO A 23 12.01 8.56 1.55
N GLY A 24 11.86 8.51 2.87
CA GLY A 24 12.43 9.50 3.79
C GLY A 24 11.66 10.83 3.91
N LYS A 25 10.72 11.14 3.01
CA LYS A 25 9.86 12.33 3.14
C LYS A 25 8.58 11.98 3.89
N LEU A 26 8.45 12.49 5.11
CA LEU A 26 7.24 12.36 5.92
C LEU A 26 6.57 13.72 6.09
N SER A 27 5.25 13.78 5.95
CA SER A 27 4.50 15.00 6.22
C SER A 27 4.55 15.34 7.72
N LYS A 28 4.97 16.57 8.01
CA LYS A 28 5.03 17.11 9.38
C LYS A 28 3.71 16.96 10.15
N PRO A 29 2.52 17.29 9.59
CA PRO A 29 1.26 17.13 10.32
C PRO A 29 0.96 15.67 10.67
N LEU A 30 1.30 14.72 9.79
CA LEU A 30 1.13 13.30 10.08
C LEU A 30 2.03 12.86 11.24
N ALA A 31 3.30 13.25 11.22
CA ALA A 31 4.23 12.96 12.31
C ALA A 31 3.76 13.55 13.66
N ALA A 32 3.15 14.74 13.63
CA ALA A 32 2.55 15.37 14.80
C ALA A 32 1.31 14.61 15.29
N ASN A 33 0.42 14.19 14.41
CA ASN A 33 -0.77 13.39 14.75
C ASN A 33 -0.39 12.04 15.38
N PHE A 34 0.60 11.34 14.84
CA PHE A 34 1.10 10.11 15.45
C PHE A 34 1.74 10.35 16.83
N ARG A 35 2.39 11.50 17.01
CA ARG A 35 2.92 11.88 18.32
C ARG A 35 1.80 12.09 19.33
N THR A 36 0.74 12.81 18.98
CA THR A 36 -0.38 13.07 19.89
C THR A 36 -1.11 11.78 20.27
N VAL A 37 -1.30 10.85 19.33
CA VAL A 37 -1.88 9.52 19.59
C VAL A 37 -1.03 8.73 20.58
N ILE A 38 0.29 8.69 20.39
CA ILE A 38 1.18 7.91 21.26
C ILE A 38 1.31 8.54 22.65
N GLU A 39 1.32 9.88 22.77
CA GLU A 39 1.31 10.53 24.09
C GLU A 39 -0.02 10.32 24.82
N LYS A 40 -1.16 10.33 24.12
CA LYS A 40 -2.47 9.97 24.71
C LYS A 40 -2.46 8.54 25.23
N GLN A 41 -1.93 7.60 24.44
CA GLN A 41 -1.86 6.19 24.82
C GLN A 41 -0.86 5.93 25.95
N ARG A 42 0.24 6.69 25.98
CA ARG A 42 1.19 6.70 27.11
C ARG A 42 0.50 7.10 28.41
N ALA A 43 -0.36 8.13 28.39
CA ALA A 43 -1.11 8.55 29.57
C ALA A 43 -2.11 7.49 30.04
N ALA A 44 -2.67 6.70 29.11
CA ALA A 44 -3.56 5.59 29.42
C ALA A 44 -2.84 4.32 29.94
N GLY A 45 -1.51 4.20 29.74
CA GLY A 45 -0.70 3.07 30.22
C GLY A 45 -0.75 1.81 29.34
N THR A 46 -1.44 1.85 28.20
CA THR A 46 -1.68 0.66 27.35
C THR A 46 -0.73 0.62 26.15
N TYR A 47 0.43 -0.03 26.29
CA TYR A 47 1.45 -0.09 25.23
C TYR A 47 1.20 -1.20 24.19
N ASN A 48 0.47 -2.26 24.55
CA ASN A 48 0.22 -3.43 23.69
C ASN A 48 -0.48 -3.06 22.37
N ASP A 49 -1.39 -2.09 22.42
CA ASP A 49 -2.10 -1.60 21.23
C ASP A 49 -1.13 -0.95 20.23
N ILE A 50 -0.11 -0.24 20.73
CA ILE A 50 0.89 0.41 19.89
C ILE A 50 1.78 -0.64 19.23
N GLU A 51 2.20 -1.67 19.96
CA GLU A 51 2.95 -2.78 19.40
C GLU A 51 2.16 -3.51 18.31
N SER A 52 0.88 -3.78 18.57
CA SER A 52 -0.01 -4.43 17.61
C SER A 52 -0.20 -3.58 16.34
N ALA A 53 -0.38 -2.25 16.50
CA ALA A 53 -0.45 -1.33 15.38
C ALA A 53 0.87 -1.28 14.58
N LEU A 54 2.03 -1.33 15.24
CA LEU A 54 3.33 -1.37 14.58
C LEU A 54 3.51 -2.64 13.75
N ILE A 55 3.10 -3.80 14.28
CA ILE A 55 3.14 -5.07 13.55
C ILE A 55 2.24 -4.98 12.32
N PHE A 56 1.03 -4.44 12.47
CA PHE A 56 0.11 -4.24 11.35
C PHE A 56 0.67 -3.31 10.27
N MET A 57 1.27 -2.17 10.64
CA MET A 57 1.87 -1.26 9.66
C MET A 57 3.02 -1.91 8.88
N ARG A 58 3.83 -2.72 9.56
CA ARG A 58 4.90 -3.51 8.92
C ARG A 58 4.34 -4.53 7.96
N SER A 59 3.31 -5.28 8.36
CA SER A 59 2.70 -6.30 7.52
C SER A 59 2.06 -5.68 6.29
N GLN A 60 1.42 -4.52 6.40
CA GLN A 60 0.86 -3.77 5.27
C GLN A 60 1.94 -3.35 4.26
N ARG A 61 3.09 -2.83 4.74
CA ARG A 61 4.21 -2.49 3.86
C ARG A 61 4.73 -3.71 3.09
N ILE A 62 4.93 -4.83 3.79
CA ILE A 62 5.40 -6.08 3.19
C ILE A 62 4.37 -6.63 2.21
N HIS A 63 3.10 -6.63 2.58
CA HIS A 63 2.00 -7.09 1.74
C HIS A 63 1.96 -6.33 0.41
N LYS A 64 2.08 -5.00 0.45
CA LYS A 64 2.17 -4.17 -0.75
C LYS A 64 3.33 -4.59 -1.65
N VAL A 65 4.53 -4.79 -1.09
CA VAL A 65 5.71 -5.23 -1.84
C VAL A 65 5.51 -6.61 -2.47
N LEU A 66 4.87 -7.54 -1.75
CA LEU A 66 4.57 -8.87 -2.26
C LEU A 66 3.55 -8.83 -3.39
N LEU A 67 2.51 -7.99 -3.28
CA LEU A 67 1.52 -7.79 -4.34
C LEU A 67 2.17 -7.25 -5.61
N GLU A 68 3.01 -6.22 -5.50
CA GLU A 68 3.72 -5.64 -6.65
C GLU A 68 4.62 -6.67 -7.35
N ARG A 69 5.26 -7.57 -6.58
CA ARG A 69 6.17 -8.58 -7.13
C ARG A 69 5.46 -9.77 -7.77
N TYR A 70 4.44 -10.30 -7.10
CA TYR A 70 3.84 -11.59 -7.48
C TYR A 70 2.51 -11.42 -8.21
N ASN A 71 1.88 -10.24 -8.16
CA ASN A 71 0.64 -9.95 -8.87
C ASN A 71 0.72 -8.61 -9.64
N PRO A 72 1.62 -8.48 -10.62
CA PRO A 72 1.77 -7.24 -11.39
C PRO A 72 0.52 -6.91 -12.22
N THR A 73 -0.28 -7.92 -12.59
CA THR A 73 -1.53 -7.75 -13.34
C THR A 73 -2.75 -7.46 -12.44
N GLY A 74 -2.57 -7.36 -11.12
CA GLY A 74 -3.68 -7.18 -10.17
C GLY A 74 -4.47 -5.89 -10.40
N ASN A 75 -3.79 -4.84 -10.88
CA ASN A 75 -4.40 -3.55 -11.18
C ASN A 75 -4.97 -3.46 -12.61
N TYR A 76 -4.88 -4.53 -13.41
CA TYR A 76 -5.38 -4.52 -14.78
C TYR A 76 -6.89 -4.55 -14.80
N THR A 77 -7.47 -3.72 -15.65
CA THR A 77 -8.85 -3.85 -16.11
C THR A 77 -9.04 -5.20 -16.82
N SER A 78 -10.28 -5.67 -16.92
CA SER A 78 -10.58 -6.93 -17.60
C SER A 78 -10.05 -6.97 -19.04
N GLU A 79 -10.11 -5.84 -19.76
CA GLU A 79 -9.61 -5.73 -21.13
C GLU A 79 -8.08 -5.86 -21.20
N GLU A 80 -7.36 -5.16 -20.31
CA GLU A 80 -5.89 -5.24 -20.24
C GLU A 80 -5.42 -6.66 -19.89
N ARG A 81 -6.15 -7.38 -19.02
CA ARG A 81 -5.85 -8.79 -18.72
C ARG A 81 -6.06 -9.69 -19.92
N MET A 82 -7.16 -9.51 -20.65
CA MET A 82 -7.41 -10.27 -21.88
C MET A 82 -6.27 -10.01 -22.87
N ARG A 83 -5.96 -8.75 -23.16
CA ARG A 83 -4.88 -8.35 -24.07
C ARG A 83 -3.52 -8.91 -23.66
N ALA A 84 -3.16 -8.82 -22.37
CA ALA A 84 -1.91 -9.38 -21.86
C ALA A 84 -1.86 -10.91 -22.03
N THR A 85 -2.98 -11.61 -21.82
CA THR A 85 -3.08 -13.05 -22.00
C THR A 85 -2.98 -13.45 -23.48
N THR A 86 -3.66 -12.73 -24.36
CA THR A 86 -3.62 -12.95 -25.82
C THR A 86 -2.20 -12.75 -26.36
N ARG A 87 -1.47 -11.74 -25.86
CA ARG A 87 -0.05 -11.54 -26.22
C ARG A 87 0.88 -12.63 -25.70
N ARG A 88 0.57 -13.28 -24.57
CA ARG A 88 1.36 -14.43 -24.07
C ARG A 88 1.32 -15.61 -25.03
N VAL A 89 0.26 -15.75 -25.83
CA VAL A 89 0.14 -16.79 -26.87
C VAL A 89 0.51 -16.30 -28.27
N GLY A 90 1.07 -15.09 -28.40
CA GLY A 90 1.48 -14.52 -29.68
C GLY A 90 0.31 -14.02 -30.56
N LEU A 91 -0.86 -13.78 -29.97
CA LEU A 91 -2.04 -13.26 -30.65
C LEU A 91 -2.31 -11.80 -30.25
N GLU A 92 -3.09 -11.08 -31.06
CA GLU A 92 -3.66 -9.77 -30.70
C GLU A 92 -5.16 -9.89 -30.40
N LEU A 93 -5.67 -8.99 -29.54
CA LEU A 93 -7.07 -9.02 -29.15
C LEU A 93 -7.96 -8.59 -30.34
N PRO A 94 -9.05 -9.32 -30.68
CA PRO A 94 -9.96 -8.92 -31.74
C PRO A 94 -10.60 -7.55 -31.46
N LYS A 95 -10.97 -6.82 -32.51
CA LYS A 95 -11.74 -5.58 -32.35
C LYS A 95 -13.06 -5.91 -31.66
N PRO A 96 -13.46 -5.14 -30.61
CA PRO A 96 -14.74 -5.34 -29.96
C PRO A 96 -15.87 -5.13 -30.97
N TYR A 97 -16.95 -5.89 -30.81
CA TYR A 97 -18.14 -5.75 -31.65
C TYR A 97 -18.91 -4.48 -31.24
N GLU A 98 -19.01 -3.53 -32.15
CA GLU A 98 -19.83 -2.32 -32.02
C GLU A 98 -21.17 -2.58 -32.74
N PRO A 99 -22.31 -2.70 -32.02
CA PRO A 99 -23.62 -2.92 -32.65
C PRO A 99 -24.02 -1.66 -33.43
N GLY A 100 -23.69 -1.63 -34.73
CA GLY A 100 -23.92 -0.49 -35.62
C GLY A 100 -22.86 -0.30 -36.71
N SER A 101 -21.70 -0.96 -36.61
CA SER A 101 -20.65 -0.89 -37.64
C SER A 101 -20.85 -1.88 -38.80
N GLN A 102 -22.11 -2.21 -39.13
CA GLN A 102 -22.45 -2.96 -40.34
C GLN A 102 -23.05 -1.99 -41.36
N SER A 103 -22.19 -1.30 -42.08
CA SER A 103 -22.52 -0.72 -43.39
C SER A 103 -21.21 -0.56 -44.18
N GLU A 104 -21.24 -1.06 -45.41
CA GLU A 104 -20.20 -0.94 -46.46
C GLU A 104 -19.15 -2.06 -46.52
N ASN A 105 -19.57 -3.20 -47.09
CA ASN A 105 -19.03 -3.72 -48.35
C ASN A 105 -20.05 -4.67 -49.00
#